data_AF-A0AAE0SPX1-F1
#
_entry.id   AF-A0AAE0SPX1-F1
#
_cell.length_a   1.000
_cell.length_b   1.000
_cell.length_c   1.000
_cell.angle_alpha   90.00
_cell.angle_beta   90.00
_cell.angle_gamma   90.00
#
_symmetry.space_group_name_H-M   'P 1'
#
loop_
_entity.id
_entity.type
_entity.pdbx_description
1 polymer ?
#
loop_
_entity_poly.entity_id
_entity_poly.type
_entity_poly.pdbx_seq_one_letter_code
_entity_poly.pdbx_strand_id
1 'polypeptide(L)'
;MGCEQWTRGGRKCYHFYNEPKLTWVNARTKCQSLGGDLLKVENKDEKWWITGQMLLTTDSYWTGLNDRAQEGTYVWADAATSQDQLVMWNQEPNDYMGQEDCGIIFSNGGYNDANCAAKAAFICELQYQGTTCPAGWVSRTTTQMLDCYFISDYKNTTMIMTWSEALGYCASQAPSQSAVSLLLSVDDANEKAFIEQQLSTLDRNFGGWWTGLNDKDREGYWSFYGQAVIASTLLM
;
A
#
# COMPACT_ATOMS: atom_id res chain seq x y z
N MET A 1 -7.37 0.99 8.84
CA MET A 1 -6.78 2.11 9.62
C MET A 1 -7.11 3.41 8.94
N GLY A 2 -7.29 4.52 9.64
CA GLY A 2 -7.43 5.84 9.00
C GLY A 2 -6.04 6.36 8.71
N CYS A 3 -5.76 6.83 7.50
CA CYS A 3 -4.46 7.40 7.15
C CYS A 3 -4.39 8.87 7.62
N GLU A 4 -4.75 9.18 8.87
CA GLU A 4 -4.81 10.57 9.33
C GLU A 4 -3.46 11.27 9.12
N GLN A 5 -3.44 12.32 8.27
CA GLN A 5 -2.24 13.06 7.80
C GLN A 5 -1.29 12.28 6.86
N TRP A 6 -1.66 11.08 6.42
CA TRP A 6 -0.90 10.21 5.51
C TRP A 6 -1.71 9.98 4.24
N THR A 7 -1.02 9.74 3.14
CA THR A 7 -1.67 9.42 1.87
C THR A 7 -2.04 7.94 1.88
N ARG A 8 -3.32 7.62 1.69
CA ARG A 8 -3.74 6.23 1.49
C ARG A 8 -3.39 5.77 0.08
N GLY A 9 -2.71 4.63 -0.02
CA GLY A 9 -2.55 3.86 -1.25
C GLY A 9 -2.93 2.42 -0.98
N GLY A 10 -3.99 1.94 -1.61
CA GLY A 10 -4.57 0.65 -1.24
C GLY A 10 -5.02 0.64 0.23
N ARG A 11 -4.62 -0.41 0.94
CA ARG A 11 -4.87 -0.60 2.38
C ARG A 11 -3.73 -0.16 3.30
N LYS A 12 -2.63 0.32 2.72
CA LYS A 12 -1.52 0.95 3.46
C LYS A 12 -1.68 2.46 3.53
N CYS A 13 -0.99 3.06 4.49
CA CYS A 13 -0.83 4.51 4.56
C CYS A 13 0.64 4.85 4.31
N TYR A 14 0.89 5.92 3.56
CA TYR A 14 2.24 6.37 3.22
C TYR A 14 2.44 7.83 3.58
N HIS A 15 3.66 8.18 4.00
CA HIS A 15 4.05 9.56 4.21
C HIS A 15 5.37 9.84 3.48
N PHE A 16 5.33 10.82 2.58
CA PHE A 16 6.48 11.26 1.78
C PHE A 16 7.16 12.42 2.49
N TYR A 17 8.31 12.17 3.11
CA TYR A 17 9.11 13.19 3.78
C TYR A 17 10.14 13.79 2.81
N ASN A 18 9.84 14.97 2.28
CA ASN A 18 10.75 15.72 1.41
C ASN A 18 11.85 16.42 2.23
N GLU A 19 11.51 16.92 3.43
CA GLU A 19 12.44 17.53 4.38
C GLU A 19 12.00 17.22 5.85
N PRO A 20 12.94 17.19 6.81
CA PRO A 20 14.38 17.24 6.61
C PRO A 20 14.88 15.94 5.96
N LYS A 21 15.85 16.03 5.05
CA LYS A 21 16.52 14.84 4.50
C LYS A 21 17.34 14.14 5.58
N LEU A 22 17.21 12.82 5.68
CA LEU A 22 17.83 11.99 6.72
C LEU A 22 18.72 10.90 6.12
N THR A 23 19.66 10.39 6.92
CA THR A 23 20.38 9.15 6.61
C THR A 23 19.43 7.97 6.68
N TRP A 24 19.75 6.87 5.99
CA TRP A 24 18.85 5.71 5.91
C TRP A 24 18.45 5.20 7.30
N VAL A 25 19.41 5.10 8.23
CA VAL A 25 19.16 4.64 9.62
C VAL A 25 18.23 5.59 10.37
N ASN A 26 18.42 6.90 10.21
CA ASN A 26 17.59 7.91 10.88
C ASN A 26 16.19 7.98 10.26
N ALA A 27 16.06 7.83 8.94
CA ALA A 27 14.79 7.73 8.24
C ALA A 27 14.00 6.50 8.71
N ARG A 28 14.64 5.34 8.80
CA ARG A 28 14.03 4.12 9.33
C ARG A 28 13.54 4.28 10.76
N THR A 29 14.41 4.79 11.63
CA THR A 29 14.06 5.06 13.04
C THR A 29 12.87 6.01 13.13
N LYS A 30 12.79 7.01 12.25
CA LYS A 30 11.66 7.93 12.17
C LYS A 30 10.36 7.20 11.80
N CYS A 31 10.36 6.35 10.78
CA CYS A 31 9.17 5.59 10.40
C CYS A 31 8.71 4.62 11.49
N GLN A 32 9.66 3.94 12.15
CA GLN A 32 9.39 3.04 13.28
C GLN A 32 8.79 3.78 14.49
N SER A 33 9.25 5.01 14.76
CA SER A 33 8.65 5.84 15.82
C SER A 33 7.19 6.22 15.57
N LEU A 34 6.70 6.06 14.34
CA LEU A 34 5.31 6.32 13.93
C LEU A 34 4.49 5.01 13.83
N GLY A 35 5.06 3.87 14.24
CA GLY A 35 4.40 2.56 14.19
C GLY A 35 4.49 1.86 12.84
N GLY A 36 5.24 2.41 11.87
CA GLY A 36 5.47 1.86 10.54
C GLY A 36 6.92 1.43 10.30
N ASP A 37 7.34 1.35 9.03
CA ASP A 37 8.74 1.20 8.64
C ASP A 37 8.99 1.98 7.32
N LEU A 38 10.21 1.97 6.79
CA LEU A 38 10.47 2.52 5.45
C LEU A 38 9.68 1.73 4.39
N LEU A 39 9.30 2.43 3.31
CA LEU A 39 8.55 1.87 2.18
C LEU A 39 9.11 0.52 1.75
N LYS A 40 8.19 -0.43 1.60
CA LYS A 40 8.43 -1.73 1.01
C LYS A 40 7.50 -1.93 -0.17
N VAL A 41 8.09 -2.03 -1.36
CA VAL A 41 7.31 -2.26 -2.58
C VAL A 41 7.09 -3.77 -2.76
N GLU A 42 5.86 -4.21 -2.61
CA GLU A 42 5.46 -5.61 -2.64
C GLU A 42 4.91 -6.07 -4.00
N ASN A 43 4.42 -5.13 -4.83
CA ASN A 43 3.89 -5.45 -6.15
C ASN A 43 4.01 -4.30 -7.16
N LYS A 44 3.67 -4.59 -8.43
CA LYS A 44 3.77 -3.63 -9.54
C LYS A 44 2.78 -2.47 -9.42
N ASP A 45 1.57 -2.73 -8.94
CA ASP A 45 0.50 -1.73 -8.83
C ASP A 45 0.86 -0.70 -7.76
N GLU A 46 1.38 -1.16 -6.62
CA GLU A 46 1.95 -0.31 -5.56
C GLU A 46 3.12 0.51 -6.09
N LYS A 47 4.06 -0.11 -6.83
CA LYS A 47 5.20 0.60 -7.44
C LYS A 47 4.73 1.73 -8.34
N TRP A 48 3.78 1.46 -9.22
CA TRP A 48 3.21 2.47 -10.11
C TRP A 48 2.52 3.59 -9.34
N TRP A 49 1.71 3.25 -8.34
CA TRP A 49 1.06 4.25 -7.50
C TRP A 49 2.06 5.15 -6.78
N ILE A 50 3.10 4.58 -6.15
CA ILE A 50 4.18 5.32 -5.48
C ILE A 50 4.87 6.28 -6.46
N THR A 51 5.31 5.78 -7.62
CA THR A 51 5.99 6.62 -8.62
C THR A 51 5.08 7.72 -9.18
N GLY A 52 3.77 7.46 -9.27
CA GLY A 52 2.76 8.45 -9.62
C GLY A 52 2.70 9.61 -8.62
N GLN A 53 2.83 9.34 -7.32
CA GLN A 53 2.92 10.38 -6.28
C GLN A 53 4.19 11.23 -6.40
N MET A 54 5.22 10.68 -7.05
CA MET A 54 6.54 11.30 -7.19
C MET A 54 6.71 12.12 -8.48
N LEU A 55 5.70 12.17 -9.37
CA LEU A 55 5.85 12.81 -10.69
C LEU A 55 6.10 14.32 -10.64
N LEU A 56 5.72 15.00 -9.55
CA LEU A 56 5.89 16.45 -9.38
C LEU A 56 7.11 16.83 -8.53
N THR A 57 7.94 15.86 -8.15
CA THR A 57 9.16 16.08 -7.36
C THR A 57 10.40 15.66 -8.13
N THR A 58 11.52 16.33 -7.86
CA THR A 58 12.84 15.94 -8.33
C THR A 58 13.60 15.10 -7.31
N ASP A 59 13.01 14.86 -6.14
CA ASP A 59 13.63 14.07 -5.08
C ASP A 59 13.56 12.56 -5.39
N SER A 60 14.61 11.86 -4.95
CA SER A 60 14.62 10.41 -4.77
C SER A 60 14.42 10.09 -3.28
N TYR A 61 13.83 8.93 -2.99
CA TYR A 61 13.39 8.60 -1.64
C TYR A 61 14.02 7.31 -1.13
N TRP A 62 14.52 7.34 0.10
CA TRP A 62 14.89 6.12 0.80
C TRP A 62 13.71 5.17 0.91
N THR A 63 14.02 3.90 0.67
CA THR A 63 13.11 2.76 0.86
C THR A 63 13.71 1.81 1.89
N GLY A 64 12.97 0.78 2.28
CA GLY A 64 13.48 -0.27 3.15
C GLY A 64 14.49 -1.21 2.48
N LEU A 65 14.71 -1.11 1.16
CA LEU A 65 15.61 -1.99 0.43
C LEU A 65 17.06 -1.74 0.86
N ASN A 66 17.81 -2.79 1.13
CA ASN A 66 19.22 -2.72 1.56
C ASN A 66 19.90 -4.08 1.40
N ASP A 67 21.22 -4.10 1.30
CA ASP A 67 22.06 -5.32 1.28
C ASP A 67 23.20 -5.25 2.33
N ARG A 68 23.02 -4.39 3.33
CA ARG A 68 23.92 -4.16 4.49
C ARG A 68 24.37 -5.42 5.23
N ALA A 69 23.61 -6.51 5.14
CA ALA A 69 23.93 -7.78 5.79
C ALA A 69 24.84 -8.66 4.93
N GLN A 70 24.67 -8.62 3.61
CA GLN A 70 25.42 -9.39 2.64
C GLN A 70 25.35 -8.68 1.28
N GLU A 71 26.49 -8.16 0.85
CA GLU A 71 26.67 -7.48 -0.44
C GLU A 71 26.04 -8.27 -1.60
N GLY A 72 25.31 -7.56 -2.46
CA GLY A 72 24.61 -8.14 -3.61
C GLY A 72 23.39 -8.98 -3.24
N THR A 73 23.01 -9.06 -1.97
CA THR A 73 21.80 -9.76 -1.49
C THR A 73 20.84 -8.77 -0.86
N TYR A 74 20.02 -8.15 -1.72
CA TYR A 74 19.06 -7.16 -1.29
C TYR A 74 17.87 -7.76 -0.54
N VAL A 75 17.57 -7.16 0.60
CA VAL A 75 16.46 -7.49 1.49
C VAL A 75 15.72 -6.23 1.90
N TRP A 76 14.46 -6.39 2.29
CA TRP A 76 13.69 -5.31 2.88
C TRP A 76 13.99 -5.19 4.38
N ALA A 77 13.94 -3.98 4.91
CA ALA A 77 14.36 -3.71 6.28
C ALA A 77 13.51 -4.46 7.33
N ASP A 78 12.23 -4.66 7.05
CA ASP A 78 11.20 -5.26 7.91
C ASP A 78 11.11 -6.80 7.79
N ALA A 79 11.73 -7.41 6.77
CA ALA A 79 11.62 -8.85 6.50
C ALA A 79 12.84 -9.44 5.79
N ALA A 80 13.15 -10.71 6.08
CA ALA A 80 14.22 -11.47 5.43
C ALA A 80 13.91 -11.92 3.99
N THR A 81 12.79 -11.50 3.39
CA THR A 81 12.45 -11.85 2.02
C THR A 81 13.23 -10.96 1.05
N SER A 82 14.19 -11.57 0.35
CA SER A 82 14.81 -10.98 -0.85
C SER A 82 13.79 -10.92 -1.98
N GLN A 83 13.86 -9.89 -2.82
CA GLN A 83 13.01 -9.84 -4.01
C GLN A 83 13.73 -9.22 -5.20
N ASP A 84 14.28 -10.09 -6.05
CA ASP A 84 14.98 -9.68 -7.27
C ASP A 84 14.01 -9.27 -8.41
N GLN A 85 12.70 -9.55 -8.31
CA GLN A 85 11.78 -9.42 -9.44
C GLN A 85 11.11 -8.05 -9.61
N LEU A 86 11.09 -7.18 -8.58
CA LEU A 86 10.46 -5.86 -8.63
C LEU A 86 11.46 -4.69 -8.67
N VAL A 87 12.73 -4.99 -8.37
CA VAL A 87 13.81 -4.02 -8.39
C VAL A 87 14.35 -3.96 -9.81
N MET A 88 14.02 -2.87 -10.52
CA MET A 88 14.66 -2.54 -11.79
C MET A 88 15.77 -1.55 -11.49
N TRP A 89 16.98 -2.06 -11.40
CA TRP A 89 18.16 -1.24 -11.14
C TRP A 89 18.42 -0.29 -12.32
N ASN A 90 18.68 0.97 -12.02
CA ASN A 90 18.99 1.97 -13.04
C ASN A 90 20.52 2.02 -13.26
N GLN A 91 21.05 1.05 -14.01
CA GLN A 91 22.48 0.88 -14.35
C GLN A 91 23.39 0.37 -13.20
N GLU A 92 22.78 -0.19 -12.16
CA GLU A 92 23.38 -0.68 -10.90
C GLU A 92 22.96 -2.16 -10.66
N PRO A 93 23.46 -2.89 -9.62
CA PRO A 93 24.48 -2.50 -8.63
C PRO A 93 25.89 -2.53 -9.23
N ASN A 94 26.61 -1.42 -9.08
CA ASN A 94 28.01 -1.25 -9.46
C ASN A 94 28.92 -1.20 -8.23
N ASP A 95 28.34 -1.20 -7.02
CA ASP A 95 29.05 -1.15 -5.75
C ASP A 95 30.13 -0.05 -5.75
N TYR A 96 29.70 1.21 -5.97
CA TYR A 96 30.63 2.32 -6.14
C TYR A 96 31.45 2.52 -4.86
N MET A 97 32.66 1.97 -4.85
CA MET A 97 33.62 1.96 -3.73
C MET A 97 33.30 1.04 -2.54
N GLY A 98 32.39 0.06 -2.61
CA GLY A 98 32.16 -0.85 -1.49
C GLY A 98 31.29 -0.27 -0.36
N GLN A 99 30.42 0.71 -0.64
CA GLN A 99 29.79 1.57 0.38
C GLN A 99 28.31 1.93 0.14
N GLU A 100 27.64 1.33 -0.83
CA GLU A 100 26.32 1.79 -1.31
C GLU A 100 25.13 0.93 -0.85
N ASP A 101 25.16 0.38 0.36
CA ASP A 101 24.24 -0.69 0.77
C ASP A 101 22.73 -0.34 0.97
N CYS A 102 22.27 0.87 0.61
CA CYS A 102 20.92 1.36 0.91
C CYS A 102 20.15 1.79 -0.34
N GLY A 103 18.95 1.22 -0.53
CA GLY A 103 18.15 1.42 -1.73
C GLY A 103 17.29 2.69 -1.73
N ILE A 104 17.44 3.48 -2.79
CA ILE A 104 16.64 4.66 -3.10
C ILE A 104 15.76 4.39 -4.33
N ILE A 105 14.56 4.98 -4.39
CA ILE A 105 13.67 4.93 -5.55
C ILE A 105 13.57 6.30 -6.23
N PHE A 106 13.58 6.32 -7.56
CA PHE A 106 13.36 7.51 -8.39
C PHE A 106 11.92 7.59 -8.91
N SER A 107 11.52 8.77 -9.38
CA SER A 107 10.17 9.02 -9.93
C SER A 107 9.85 8.21 -11.20
N ASN A 108 10.87 7.69 -11.90
CA ASN A 108 10.69 6.77 -13.02
C ASN A 108 10.53 5.29 -12.58
N GLY A 109 10.55 5.01 -11.27
CA GLY A 109 10.47 3.64 -10.72
C GLY A 109 11.77 2.84 -10.76
N GLY A 110 12.87 3.44 -11.21
CA GLY A 110 14.20 2.86 -11.08
C GLY A 110 14.67 2.87 -9.62
N TYR A 111 15.52 1.91 -9.28
CA TYR A 111 16.23 1.86 -8.00
C TYR A 111 17.73 2.11 -8.19
N ASN A 112 18.37 2.62 -7.14
CA ASN A 112 19.82 2.74 -7.01
C ASN A 112 20.21 2.41 -5.57
N ASP A 113 21.30 1.68 -5.42
CA ASP A 113 22.01 1.47 -4.18
C ASP A 113 22.83 2.75 -3.91
N ALA A 114 22.72 3.34 -2.73
CA ALA A 114 23.35 4.61 -2.42
C ALA A 114 23.95 4.56 -1.02
N ASN A 115 25.00 5.36 -0.81
CA ASN A 115 25.66 5.45 0.48
C ASN A 115 24.66 5.74 1.62
N CYS A 116 24.52 4.80 2.55
CA CYS A 116 23.57 4.88 3.67
C CYS A 116 23.73 6.12 4.57
N ALA A 117 24.92 6.75 4.57
CA ALA A 117 25.23 7.96 5.32
C ALA A 117 24.85 9.26 4.57
N ALA A 118 24.50 9.16 3.28
CA ALA A 118 23.94 10.28 2.54
C ALA A 118 22.56 10.66 3.09
N LYS A 119 22.18 11.94 2.96
CA LYS A 119 20.86 12.42 3.35
C LYS A 119 19.95 12.46 2.13
N ALA A 120 18.80 11.80 2.22
CA ALA A 120 17.77 11.85 1.18
C ALA A 120 16.38 12.06 1.78
N ALA A 121 15.41 12.38 0.92
CA ALA A 121 14.00 12.27 1.24
C ALA A 121 13.67 10.80 1.53
N PHE A 122 12.56 10.50 2.19
CA PHE A 122 12.22 9.12 2.55
C PHE A 122 10.71 8.91 2.61
N ILE A 123 10.28 7.66 2.38
CA ILE A 123 8.87 7.28 2.43
C ILE A 123 8.68 6.35 3.63
N CYS A 124 7.81 6.74 4.55
CA CYS A 124 7.33 5.84 5.58
C CYS A 124 6.05 5.15 5.11
N GLU A 125 5.91 3.87 5.43
CA GLU A 125 4.68 3.11 5.25
C GLU A 125 4.15 2.62 6.60
N LEU A 126 2.82 2.56 6.72
CA LEU A 126 2.12 2.01 7.86
C LEU A 126 1.13 0.93 7.39
N GLN A 127 1.22 -0.24 8.00
CA GLN A 127 0.42 -1.41 7.67
C GLN A 127 -0.24 -1.99 8.93
N TYR A 128 -1.45 -2.54 8.78
CA TYR A 128 -2.20 -3.13 9.89
C TYR A 128 -1.63 -4.52 10.21
N GLN A 129 -1.02 -4.66 11.38
CA GLN A 129 -0.42 -5.90 11.89
C GLN A 129 -1.43 -6.76 12.68
N GLY A 130 -2.68 -6.83 12.22
CA GLY A 130 -3.70 -7.66 12.89
C GLY A 130 -3.40 -9.16 12.73
N THR A 131 -3.61 -9.93 13.79
CA THR A 131 -3.34 -11.38 13.77
C THR A 131 -4.59 -12.24 13.53
N THR A 132 -5.79 -11.67 13.69
CA THR A 132 -7.08 -12.36 13.46
C THR A 132 -8.13 -11.42 12.92
N CYS A 133 -9.02 -11.92 12.05
CA CYS A 133 -10.18 -11.18 11.58
C CYS A 133 -11.35 -11.26 12.59
N PRO A 134 -12.22 -10.23 12.65
CA PRO A 134 -13.43 -10.30 13.45
C PRO A 134 -14.35 -11.47 13.03
N ALA A 135 -15.21 -11.93 13.93
CA ALA A 135 -16.14 -13.01 13.63
C ALA A 135 -17.08 -12.65 12.46
N GLY A 136 -17.26 -13.59 11.53
CA GLY A 136 -18.09 -13.41 10.33
C GLY A 136 -17.39 -12.71 9.16
N TRP A 137 -16.12 -12.31 9.32
CA TRP A 137 -15.30 -11.77 8.24
C TRP A 137 -14.53 -12.90 7.54
N VAL A 138 -14.34 -12.79 6.23
CA VAL A 138 -13.48 -13.69 5.47
C VAL A 138 -12.06 -13.13 5.45
N SER A 139 -11.07 -14.02 5.58
CA SER A 139 -9.66 -13.64 5.62
C SER A 139 -8.92 -14.08 4.37
N ARG A 140 -8.02 -13.24 3.88
CA ARG A 140 -6.97 -13.63 2.94
C ARG A 140 -5.62 -13.39 3.61
N THR A 141 -4.80 -14.44 3.69
CA THR A 141 -3.45 -14.33 4.23
C THR A 141 -2.47 -14.22 3.07
N THR A 142 -1.66 -13.16 3.07
CA THR A 142 -0.47 -13.08 2.21
C THR A 142 0.76 -13.37 3.05
N THR A 143 1.94 -13.42 2.45
CA THR A 143 3.22 -13.61 3.17
C THR A 143 3.49 -12.55 4.23
N GLN A 144 2.78 -11.41 4.20
CA GLN A 144 3.05 -10.25 5.06
C GLN A 144 1.79 -9.63 5.66
N MET A 145 0.59 -10.04 5.24
CA MET A 145 -0.67 -9.41 5.65
C MET A 145 -1.75 -10.41 6.00
N LEU A 146 -2.58 -10.02 6.96
CA LEU A 146 -3.91 -10.56 7.15
C LEU A 146 -4.94 -9.54 6.68
N ASP A 147 -5.61 -9.90 5.60
CA ASP A 147 -6.63 -9.10 4.98
C ASP A 147 -8.01 -9.58 5.43
N CYS A 148 -8.81 -8.69 5.99
CA CYS A 148 -10.14 -9.02 6.49
C CYS A 148 -11.21 -8.32 5.67
N TYR A 149 -12.19 -9.10 5.18
CA TYR A 149 -13.30 -8.60 4.39
C TYR A 149 -14.63 -8.96 5.01
N PHE A 150 -15.52 -7.99 5.04
CA PHE A 150 -16.92 -8.21 5.35
C PHE A 150 -17.73 -8.15 4.06
N ILE A 151 -18.48 -9.21 3.78
CA ILE A 151 -19.39 -9.27 2.63
C ILE A 151 -20.80 -9.29 3.19
N SER A 152 -21.60 -8.28 2.86
CA SER A 152 -22.97 -8.18 3.34
C SER A 152 -23.84 -9.32 2.78
N ASP A 153 -24.71 -9.87 3.64
CA ASP A 153 -25.65 -10.92 3.24
C ASP A 153 -26.79 -10.32 2.43
N TYR A 154 -26.79 -10.58 1.12
CA TYR A 154 -27.81 -10.11 0.19
C TYR A 154 -29.22 -10.65 0.49
N LYS A 155 -29.35 -11.76 1.24
CA LYS A 155 -30.65 -12.32 1.65
C LYS A 155 -31.23 -11.55 2.84
N ASN A 156 -30.39 -10.86 3.59
CA ASN A 156 -30.82 -10.03 4.71
C ASN A 156 -31.19 -8.63 4.19
N THR A 157 -32.50 -8.36 4.11
CA THR A 157 -33.01 -7.07 3.61
C THR A 157 -32.55 -5.86 4.42
N THR A 158 -32.14 -6.05 5.68
CA THR A 158 -31.57 -4.97 6.53
C THR A 158 -30.14 -4.61 6.15
N MET A 159 -29.47 -5.43 5.34
CA MET A 159 -28.12 -5.20 4.80
C MET A 159 -28.13 -4.70 3.35
N ILE A 160 -29.31 -4.40 2.79
CA ILE A 160 -29.44 -3.74 1.49
C ILE A 160 -29.50 -2.24 1.73
N MET A 161 -28.45 -1.55 1.32
CA MET A 161 -28.19 -0.14 1.62
C MET A 161 -27.82 0.64 0.35
N THR A 162 -28.04 1.95 0.38
CA THR A 162 -27.41 2.87 -0.60
C THR A 162 -25.89 2.89 -0.41
N TRP A 163 -25.15 3.37 -1.41
CA TRP A 163 -23.69 3.49 -1.31
C TRP A 163 -23.24 4.32 -0.09
N SER A 164 -23.93 5.44 0.18
CA SER A 164 -23.58 6.31 1.31
C SER A 164 -23.87 5.67 2.67
N GLU A 165 -24.95 4.90 2.78
CA GLU A 165 -25.27 4.14 3.99
C GLU A 165 -24.27 3.00 4.21
N ALA A 166 -23.91 2.28 3.15
CA ALA A 166 -22.90 1.22 3.20
C ALA A 166 -21.53 1.77 3.62
N LEU A 167 -21.13 2.95 3.12
CA LEU A 167 -19.92 3.64 3.55
C LEU A 167 -19.94 3.95 5.05
N GLY A 168 -21.05 4.51 5.56
CA GLY A 168 -21.22 4.80 6.98
C GLY A 168 -21.24 3.53 7.84
N TYR A 169 -21.87 2.46 7.35
CA TYR A 169 -21.87 1.17 8.01
C TYR A 169 -20.46 0.61 8.11
N CYS A 170 -19.71 0.50 7.00
CA CYS A 170 -18.33 0.02 7.01
C CYS A 170 -17.44 0.84 7.95
N ALA A 171 -17.57 2.17 7.96
CA ALA A 171 -16.85 3.05 8.89
C ALA A 171 -17.12 2.71 10.36
N SER A 172 -18.36 2.33 10.70
CA SER A 172 -18.74 1.93 12.06
C SER A 172 -18.21 0.54 12.49
N GLN A 173 -17.78 -0.31 11.55
CA GLN A 173 -17.32 -1.67 11.84
C GLN A 173 -15.81 -1.76 12.14
N ALA A 174 -15.13 -0.63 12.33
CA ALA A 174 -13.71 -0.60 12.69
C ALA A 174 -13.43 -1.42 13.97
N PRO A 175 -12.56 -2.45 13.93
CA PRO A 175 -12.33 -3.35 15.06
C PRO A 175 -11.53 -2.72 16.22
N SER A 176 -10.96 -1.52 16.04
CA SER A 176 -10.25 -0.77 17.08
C SER A 176 -10.20 0.72 16.74
N GLN A 177 -9.88 1.58 17.72
CA GLN A 177 -9.78 3.05 17.54
C GLN A 177 -8.74 3.48 16.50
N SER A 178 -7.75 2.64 16.20
CA SER A 178 -6.72 2.91 15.18
C SER A 178 -7.03 2.22 13.83
N ALA A 179 -8.01 1.32 13.82
CA ALA A 179 -8.52 0.73 12.60
C ALA A 179 -9.60 1.64 12.00
N VAL A 180 -9.70 1.61 10.68
CA VAL A 180 -10.83 2.19 9.94
C VAL A 180 -11.18 1.09 8.96
N SER A 181 -12.45 0.74 8.97
CA SER A 181 -13.07 -0.14 7.99
C SER A 181 -13.76 0.78 6.97
N LEU A 182 -13.51 0.56 5.69
CA LEU A 182 -14.09 1.34 4.59
C LEU A 182 -14.77 0.38 3.63
N LEU A 183 -15.51 0.94 2.66
CA LEU A 183 -15.89 0.17 1.49
C LEU A 183 -14.63 -0.37 0.80
N LEU A 184 -14.77 -1.57 0.23
CA LEU A 184 -13.68 -2.33 -0.39
C LEU A 184 -12.88 -1.47 -1.39
N SER A 185 -11.57 -1.36 -1.18
CA SER A 185 -10.62 -1.09 -2.25
C SER A 185 -10.08 -2.41 -2.79
N VAL A 186 -9.81 -2.45 -4.09
CA VAL A 186 -9.12 -3.58 -4.72
C VAL A 186 -7.74 -3.07 -5.11
N ASP A 187 -6.73 -3.58 -4.43
CA ASP A 187 -5.36 -3.09 -4.47
C ASP A 187 -4.52 -3.83 -5.53
N ASP A 188 -4.83 -5.11 -5.78
CA ASP A 188 -4.09 -5.94 -6.74
C ASP A 188 -4.97 -7.01 -7.42
N ALA A 189 -4.46 -7.59 -8.51
CA ALA A 189 -5.18 -8.62 -9.29
C ALA A 189 -5.48 -9.90 -8.50
N ASN A 190 -4.64 -10.28 -7.54
CA ASN A 190 -4.85 -11.45 -6.69
C ASN A 190 -5.95 -11.18 -5.65
N GLU A 191 -6.08 -9.95 -5.15
CA GLU A 191 -7.19 -9.50 -4.31
C GLU A 191 -8.50 -9.58 -5.08
N LYS A 192 -8.53 -9.03 -6.30
CA LYS A 192 -9.69 -9.10 -7.18
C LYS A 192 -10.17 -10.55 -7.35
N ALA A 193 -9.25 -11.45 -7.69
CA ALA A 193 -9.56 -12.86 -7.88
C ALA A 193 -10.10 -13.52 -6.59
N PHE A 194 -9.53 -13.19 -5.43
CA PHE A 194 -10.02 -13.67 -4.14
C PHE A 194 -11.45 -13.19 -3.86
N ILE A 195 -11.74 -11.91 -4.05
CA ILE A 195 -13.09 -11.35 -3.84
C ILE A 195 -14.08 -11.98 -4.81
N GLU A 196 -13.75 -12.09 -6.09
CA GLU A 196 -14.60 -12.76 -7.08
C GLU A 196 -14.89 -14.22 -6.70
N GLN A 197 -13.90 -14.93 -6.16
CA GLN A 197 -14.10 -16.27 -5.65
C GLN A 197 -15.11 -16.29 -4.50
N GLN A 198 -14.97 -15.41 -3.50
CA GLN A 198 -15.92 -15.32 -2.38
C GLN A 198 -17.34 -14.98 -2.87
N LEU A 199 -17.47 -13.97 -3.74
CA LEU A 199 -18.76 -13.57 -4.30
C LEU A 199 -19.39 -14.66 -5.15
N SER A 200 -18.61 -15.49 -5.85
CA SER A 200 -19.14 -16.59 -6.66
C SER A 200 -19.82 -17.71 -5.85
N THR A 201 -19.53 -17.79 -4.55
CA THR A 201 -20.22 -18.68 -3.61
C THR A 201 -21.58 -18.12 -3.17
N LEU A 202 -21.78 -16.82 -3.35
CA LEU A 202 -23.02 -16.10 -3.14
C LEU A 202 -23.73 -16.01 -4.50
N ASP A 203 -25.06 -16.08 -4.52
CA ASP A 203 -25.83 -16.29 -5.75
C ASP A 203 -25.47 -15.32 -6.89
N ARG A 204 -25.12 -15.88 -8.06
CA ARG A 204 -24.67 -15.14 -9.25
C ARG A 204 -25.75 -14.23 -9.85
N ASN A 205 -27.00 -14.36 -9.42
CA ASN A 205 -28.11 -13.55 -9.92
C ASN A 205 -28.34 -12.27 -9.11
N PHE A 206 -27.57 -12.01 -8.05
CA PHE A 206 -27.65 -10.77 -7.30
C PHE A 206 -26.96 -9.62 -8.05
N GLY A 207 -27.56 -8.41 -8.02
CA GLY A 207 -27.15 -7.25 -8.81
C GLY A 207 -25.79 -6.62 -8.46
N GLY A 208 -25.06 -7.20 -7.51
CA GLY A 208 -23.71 -6.77 -7.10
C GLY A 208 -23.64 -6.16 -5.70
N TRP A 209 -22.40 -5.93 -5.25
CA TRP A 209 -22.10 -5.31 -3.96
C TRP A 209 -21.41 -3.96 -4.18
N TRP A 210 -21.68 -3.00 -3.28
CA TRP A 210 -20.97 -1.73 -3.30
C TRP A 210 -19.48 -1.91 -2.98
N THR A 211 -18.64 -1.22 -3.75
CA THR A 211 -17.21 -1.06 -3.46
C THR A 211 -16.92 0.42 -3.16
N GLY A 212 -15.68 0.72 -2.78
CA GLY A 212 -15.24 2.10 -2.58
C GLY A 212 -15.05 2.87 -3.88
N LEU A 213 -15.12 2.22 -5.05
CA LEU A 213 -14.88 2.86 -6.35
C LEU A 213 -15.99 3.86 -6.66
N ASN A 214 -15.62 5.13 -6.85
CA ASN A 214 -16.55 6.23 -7.12
C ASN A 214 -15.83 7.36 -7.89
N ASP A 215 -16.59 8.24 -8.53
CA ASP A 215 -16.09 9.43 -9.24
C ASP A 215 -16.67 10.74 -8.65
N LYS A 216 -17.08 10.69 -7.38
CA LYS A 216 -17.75 11.80 -6.68
C LYS A 216 -16.91 13.08 -6.65
N ASP A 217 -15.59 12.94 -6.59
CA ASP A 217 -14.66 14.08 -6.55
C ASP A 217 -14.43 14.70 -7.94
N ARG A 218 -14.60 13.92 -9.01
CA ARG A 218 -14.45 14.35 -10.40
C ARG A 218 -15.14 13.37 -11.35
N GLU A 219 -16.26 13.79 -11.92
CA GLU A 219 -17.03 13.01 -12.91
C GLU A 219 -16.15 12.40 -14.01
N GLY A 220 -16.32 11.09 -14.24
CA GLY A 220 -15.54 10.34 -15.23
C GLY A 220 -14.12 9.94 -14.78
N TYR A 221 -13.70 10.33 -13.57
CA TYR A 221 -12.43 9.94 -12.96
C TYR A 221 -12.68 9.12 -11.70
N TRP A 222 -12.67 7.81 -11.88
CA TRP A 222 -12.94 6.85 -10.81
C TRP A 222 -11.73 6.65 -9.89
N SER A 223 -11.97 6.65 -8.59
CA SER A 223 -10.99 6.33 -7.55
C SER A 223 -11.65 5.63 -6.38
N PHE A 224 -10.90 4.86 -5.62
CA PHE A 224 -11.42 4.30 -4.38
C PHE A 224 -11.52 5.39 -3.30
N TYR A 225 -12.60 5.37 -2.53
CA TYR A 225 -12.84 6.31 -1.45
C TYR A 225 -11.64 6.42 -0.51
N GLY A 226 -11.15 7.64 -0.32
CA GLY A 226 -10.02 7.95 0.55
C GLY A 226 -8.65 7.71 -0.07
N GLN A 227 -8.53 7.30 -1.34
CA GLN A 227 -7.28 7.25 -2.09
C GLN A 227 -7.11 8.50 -2.97
N ALA A 228 -5.86 8.92 -3.20
CA ALA A 228 -5.57 9.99 -4.15
C ALA A 228 -5.88 9.52 -5.58
N VAL A 229 -6.58 10.35 -6.37
CA VAL A 229 -6.87 10.09 -7.78
C VAL A 229 -5.55 10.01 -8.55
N ILE A 230 -5.19 8.83 -9.04
CA ILE A 230 -4.07 8.70 -9.98
C ILE A 230 -4.54 9.30 -11.31
N ALA A 231 -3.80 10.26 -11.85
CA ALA A 231 -4.04 10.72 -13.19
C ALA A 231 -3.80 9.55 -14.16
N SER A 232 -4.91 9.06 -14.74
CA SER A 232 -5.02 8.21 -15.92
C SER A 232 -4.34 6.82 -15.89
N THR A 233 -5.17 5.80 -15.76
CA THR A 233 -5.23 4.75 -16.79
C THR A 233 -6.68 4.28 -16.88
N LEU A 234 -7.32 4.56 -18.02
CA LEU A 234 -8.62 3.99 -18.33
C LEU A 234 -8.50 2.47 -18.36
N LEU A 235 -9.15 1.79 -17.42
CA LEU A 235 -9.62 0.43 -17.67
C LEU A 235 -10.86 0.58 -18.55
N MET A 236 -10.66 0.41 -19.86
CA MET A 236 -11.71 -0.04 -20.78
C MET A 236 -11.96 -1.54 -20.56
#